data_AF-A0A562KSU3-F1
#
_entry.id   AF-A0A562KSU3-F1
#
_cell.length_a   1.000
_cell.length_b   1.000
_cell.length_c   1.000
_cell.angle_alpha   90.00
_cell.angle_beta   90.00
_cell.angle_gamma   90.00
#
_symmetry.space_group_name_H-M   'P 1'
#
loop_
_entity.id
_entity.type
_entity.pdbx_description
1 polymer ?
#
loop_
_entity_poly.entity_id
_entity_poly.type
_entity_poly.pdbx_seq_one_letter_code
_entity_poly.pdbx_strand_id
1 'polypeptide(L)' 'MKKQYTIPLVLFLLGMAITIIGALFKIMHWPGANFMLTIGMLTEAIALITLIVFLLKNTK' A
#
# COMPACT_ATOMS: atom_id res chain seq x y z
N MET A 1 -19.51 -3.11 -5.09
CA MET A 1 -18.29 -3.91 -4.84
C MET A 1 -18.55 -4.81 -3.65
N LYS A 2 -18.20 -6.11 -3.69
CA LYS A 2 -18.29 -6.93 -2.46
C LYS A 2 -17.45 -6.26 -1.37
N LYS A 3 -18.03 -6.03 -0.19
CA LYS A 3 -17.40 -5.31 0.95
C LYS A 3 -16.01 -5.87 1.32
N GLN A 4 -15.78 -7.13 0.97
CA GLN A 4 -14.56 -7.91 1.12
C GLN A 4 -13.34 -7.35 0.33
N TYR A 5 -13.53 -6.70 -0.81
CA TYR A 5 -12.43 -6.09 -1.58
C TYR A 5 -12.11 -4.66 -1.15
N THR A 6 -13.01 -4.03 -0.41
CA THR A 6 -12.84 -2.64 0.03
C THR A 6 -11.67 -2.51 1.00
N ILE A 7 -11.46 -3.50 1.88
CA ILE A 7 -10.38 -3.48 2.88
C ILE A 7 -8.98 -3.44 2.24
N PRO A 8 -8.60 -4.41 1.38
CA PRO A 8 -7.28 -4.36 0.74
C PRO A 8 -7.13 -3.13 -0.17
N LEU A 9 -8.19 -2.66 -0.80
CA LEU A 9 -8.15 -1.43 -1.61
C LEU A 9 -7.84 -0.19 -0.77
N VAL A 10 -8.48 -0.05 0.40
CA VAL A 10 -8.21 1.08 1.31
C VAL A 10 -6.79 1.03 1.85
N LEU A 11 -6.28 -0.15 2.23
CA LEU A 11 -4.89 -0.32 2.67
C LEU A 11 -3.89 0.01 1.55
N PHE A 12 -4.19 -0.37 0.31
CA PHE A 12 -3.36 -0.04 -0.84
C PHE A 12 -3.29 1.47 -1.08
N LEU A 13 -4.43 2.17 -1.05
CA LEU A 13 -4.49 3.62 -1.21
C LEU A 13 -3.78 4.37 -0.07
N LEU A 14 -3.87 3.84 1.16
CA LEU A 14 -3.16 4.39 2.30
C LEU A 14 -1.64 4.20 2.16
N GLY A 15 -1.19 3.02 1.74
CA GLY A 15 0.21 2.75 1.39
C GLY A 15 0.73 3.71 0.32
N MET A 16 -0.05 3.90 -0.75
CA MET A 16 0.27 4.82 -1.85
C MET A 16 0.45 6.26 -1.37
N ALA A 17 -0.43 6.76 -0.49
CA ALA A 17 -0.29 8.10 0.07
C ALA A 17 1.02 8.25 0.86
N ILE A 18 1.36 7.24 1.69
CA ILE A 18 2.63 7.24 2.45
C ILE A 18 3.83 7.19 1.52
N THR A 19 3.80 6.35 0.48
CA THR A 19 4.87 6.24 -0.52
C THR A 19 5.08 7.56 -1.26
N ILE A 20 4.00 8.26 -1.66
CA ILE A 20 4.08 9.57 -2.31
C ILE A 20 4.74 10.60 -1.39
N ILE A 21 4.35 10.63 -0.11
CA ILE A 21 4.97 11.54 0.88
C ILE A 21 6.46 11.17 1.08
N GLY A 22 6.79 9.88 1.17
CA GLY A 22 8.17 9.41 1.25
C GLY A 22 9.02 9.79 0.03
N ALA A 23 8.43 9.75 -1.17
CA ALA A 23 9.08 10.17 -2.41
C ALA A 23 9.34 11.68 -2.40
N LEU A 24 8.38 12.49 -1.92
CA LEU A 24 8.57 13.92 -1.71
C LEU A 24 9.72 14.18 -0.73
N PHE A 25 9.76 13.48 0.40
CA PHE A 25 10.86 13.58 1.38
C PHE A 25 12.21 13.24 0.74
N LYS A 26 12.24 12.27 -0.18
CA LYS A 26 13.46 11.89 -0.90
C LYS A 26 13.93 12.98 -1.86
N ILE A 27 13.01 13.62 -2.59
CA ILE A 27 13.31 14.77 -3.46
C ILE A 27 13.84 15.95 -2.65
N MET A 28 13.22 16.22 -1.49
CA MET A 28 13.58 17.31 -0.59
C MET A 28 14.83 17.02 0.28
N HIS A 29 15.41 15.81 0.16
CA HIS A 29 16.54 15.33 0.98
C HIS A 29 16.28 15.36 2.49
N TRP A 30 15.00 15.30 2.89
CA TRP A 30 14.62 15.32 4.29
C TRP A 30 14.97 13.99 4.97
N PRO A 31 15.35 14.03 6.25
CA PRO A 31 15.67 12.82 7.00
C PRO A 31 14.44 11.90 7.08
N GLY A 32 14.68 10.59 7.06
CA GLY A 32 13.61 9.59 7.15
C GLY A 32 12.92 9.23 5.83
N ALA A 33 13.33 9.80 4.69
CA ALA A 33 12.74 9.49 3.38
C ALA A 33 12.73 7.98 3.05
N ASN A 34 13.86 7.29 3.25
CA ASN A 34 13.97 5.86 2.99
C ASN A 34 13.07 5.02 3.92
N PHE A 35 12.87 5.49 5.15
CA PHE A 35 12.02 4.80 6.12
C PHE A 35 10.54 4.93 5.73
N MET A 36 10.08 6.13 5.37
CA MET A 36 8.71 6.36 4.88
C MET A 36 8.42 5.58 3.60
N LEU A 37 9.37 5.57 2.65
CA LEU A 37 9.27 4.78 1.43
C LEU A 37 9.17 3.28 1.71
N THR A 38 9.99 2.76 2.62
CA THR A 38 9.95 1.33 3.00
C THR A 38 8.60 0.96 3.60
N ILE A 39 8.06 1.79 4.51
CA ILE A 39 6.76 1.53 5.14
C ILE A 39 5.62 1.59 4.13
N GLY A 40 5.62 2.60 3.25
CA GLY A 40 4.61 2.74 2.21
C GLY A 40 4.57 1.52 1.28
N MET A 41 5.74 1.13 0.75
CA MET A 41 5.87 -0.04 -0.13
C MET A 41 5.52 -1.36 0.57
N LEU A 42 5.89 -1.55 1.84
CA LEU A 42 5.49 -2.74 2.61
C LEU A 42 3.96 -2.80 2.79
N THR A 43 3.33 -1.67 3.05
CA THR A 43 1.86 -1.58 3.19
C THR A 43 1.18 -1.95 1.87
N GLU A 44 1.67 -1.43 0.75
CA GLU A 44 1.18 -1.77 -0.60
C GLU A 44 1.35 -3.25 -0.92
N ALA A 45 2.51 -3.84 -0.60
CA ALA A 45 2.77 -5.26 -0.83
C ALA A 45 1.79 -6.16 -0.05
N ILE A 46 1.55 -5.86 1.23
CA ILE A 46 0.60 -6.62 2.06
C ILE A 46 -0.83 -6.48 1.53
N ALA A 47 -1.22 -5.26 1.14
CA ALA A 47 -2.54 -4.99 0.58
C ALA A 47 -2.78 -5.78 -0.73
N LEU A 48 -1.78 -5.82 -1.61
CA LEU A 48 -1.83 -6.58 -2.87
C LEU A 48 -1.90 -8.09 -2.62
N ILE A 49 -1.08 -8.64 -1.73
CA ILE A 49 -1.12 -10.07 -1.39
C ILE A 49 -2.50 -10.44 -0.84
N THR A 50 -3.05 -9.62 0.05
CA THR A 50 -4.38 -9.83 0.63
C THR A 50 -5.46 -9.81 -0.44
N LEU A 51 -5.40 -8.84 -1.36
CA LEU A 51 -6.32 -8.76 -2.50
C LEU A 51 -6.24 -10.01 -3.38
N ILE A 52 -5.04 -10.45 -3.74
CA ILE A 52 -4.82 -11.64 -4.57
C ILE A 52 -5.42 -12.88 -3.91
N VAL A 53 -5.13 -13.11 -2.62
CA VAL A 53 -5.71 -14.25 -1.87
C VAL A 53 -7.23 -14.19 -1.87
N PHE A 54 -7.81 -13.01 -1.71
CA PHE A 54 -9.27 -12.84 -1.74
C PHE A 54 -9.87 -13.06 -3.13
N LEU A 55 -9.19 -12.64 -4.19
CA LEU A 55 -9.62 -12.89 -5.56
C LEU A 55 -9.60 -14.39 -5.87
N LEU A 56 -8.52 -15.08 -5.52
CA LEU A 56 -8.40 -16.54 -5.72
C LEU A 56 -9.48 -17.33 -4.97
N LYS A 57 -9.85 -16.88 -3.76
CA LYS A 57 -10.93 -17.50 -2.97
C LYS A 57 -12.34 -17.25 -3.54
N ASN A 58 -12.54 -16.20 -4.32
CA ASN A 58 -13.84 -15.82 -4.88
C ASN A 58 -14.03 -16.28 -6.34
N THR A 59 -13.00 -16.84 -6.97
CA THR A 59 -13.09 -17.45 -8.31
C THR A 59 -13.62 -18.88 -8.26
N LYS A 60 -13.66 -19.52 -7.09
CA LYS A 60 -14.39 -20.77 -6.84
C LYS A 60 -15.78 -20.46 -6.28
#